data_AF-F1LI72-F1
#
_entry.id   AF-F1LI72-F1
#
_cell.length_a   1.000
_cell.length_b   1.000
_cell.length_c   1.000
_cell.angle_alpha   90.00
_cell.angle_beta   90.00
_cell.angle_gamma   90.00
#
_symmetry.space_group_name_H-M   'P 1'
#
loop_
_entity.id
_entity.type
_entity.pdbx_description
1 polymer ?
#
loop_
_entity_poly.entity_id
_entity_poly.type
_entity_poly.pdbx_seq_one_letter_code
_entity_poly.pdbx_strand_id
1 'polypeptide(L)' 'MRAGVKVYDNPVGVLTNDPTFDWHMTNLNQYLGITNEGRKPVMWGDKQLHAISVGTGSIGIPGDWTPPSR' A
#
# COMPACT_ATOMS: atom_id res chain seq x y z
N MET A 1 15.51 -27.64 11.19
CA MET A 1 15.95 -26.59 12.15
C MET A 1 14.70 -25.90 12.66
N ARG A 2 14.55 -25.66 13.98
CA ARG A 2 13.39 -24.92 14.52
C ARG A 2 13.65 -23.42 14.36
N ALA A 3 12.70 -22.69 13.79
CA ALA A 3 12.76 -21.22 13.79
C ALA A 3 12.66 -20.71 15.22
N GLY A 4 13.55 -19.80 15.61
CA GLY A 4 13.55 -19.17 16.94
C GLY A 4 12.56 -18.00 17.03
N VAL A 5 12.47 -17.39 18.22
CA VAL A 5 11.73 -16.14 18.42
C VAL A 5 12.37 -15.04 17.58
N LYS A 6 11.55 -14.30 16.84
CA LYS A 6 11.96 -13.12 16.08
C LYS A 6 11.37 -11.86 16.73
N VAL A 7 12.20 -10.86 16.93
CA VAL A 7 11.81 -9.54 17.45
C VAL A 7 12.17 -8.51 16.39
N TYR A 8 11.24 -7.60 16.09
CA TYR A 8 11.38 -6.58 15.05
C TYR A 8 11.03 -5.21 15.62
N ASP A 9 11.75 -4.17 15.19
CA ASP A 9 11.30 -2.79 15.35
C ASP A 9 10.13 -2.53 14.38
N ASN A 10 9.07 -1.86 14.85
CA ASN A 10 7.89 -1.55 14.05
C ASN A 10 7.79 -0.03 13.76
N PRO A 11 8.43 0.47 12.69
CA PRO A 11 8.45 1.90 12.38
C PRO A 11 7.10 2.43 11.85
N VAL A 12 6.19 1.56 11.40
CA VAL A 12 4.87 1.95 10.86
C VAL A 12 3.74 1.86 11.90
N GLY A 13 3.98 1.25 13.05
CA GLY A 13 3.05 1.21 14.17
C GLY A 13 1.82 0.32 13.99
N VAL A 14 1.78 -0.53 12.97
CA VAL A 14 0.64 -1.42 12.67
C VAL A 14 1.06 -2.89 12.60
N LEU A 15 0.11 -3.80 12.85
CA LEU A 15 0.31 -5.24 12.78
C LEU A 15 -1.00 -5.95 12.42
N THR A 16 -0.92 -7.03 11.67
CA THR A 16 -2.06 -7.87 11.29
C THR A 16 -1.74 -9.34 11.60
N ASN A 17 -1.94 -10.25 10.65
CA ASN A 17 -1.69 -11.68 10.78
C ASN A 17 -0.65 -12.13 9.73
N ASP A 18 -0.72 -13.38 9.30
CA ASP A 18 0.19 -13.97 8.32
C ASP A 18 0.31 -13.17 7.01
N PRO A 19 1.46 -13.18 6.32
CA PRO A 19 2.69 -13.92 6.62
C PRO A 19 3.59 -13.15 7.63
N THR A 20 4.91 -13.31 7.56
CA THR A 20 5.83 -12.72 8.55
C THR A 20 5.86 -11.18 8.47
N PHE A 21 6.22 -10.53 9.58
CA PHE A 21 6.29 -9.08 9.65
C PHE A 21 7.23 -8.46 8.60
N ASP A 22 8.39 -9.05 8.35
CA ASP A 22 9.35 -8.61 7.32
C ASP A 22 8.80 -8.75 5.90
N TRP A 23 7.93 -9.73 5.65
CA TRP A 23 7.20 -9.80 4.39
C TRP A 23 6.24 -8.62 4.24
N HIS A 24 5.48 -8.28 5.29
CA HIS A 24 4.59 -7.10 5.26
C HIS A 24 5.38 -5.81 5.03
N MET A 25 6.54 -5.64 5.68
CA MET A 25 7.42 -4.48 5.43
C MET A 25 7.90 -4.42 3.97
N THR A 26 8.17 -5.58 3.36
CA THR A 26 8.51 -5.64 1.93
C THR A 26 7.30 -5.33 1.05
N ASN A 27 6.12 -5.82 1.41
CA ASN A 27 4.86 -5.62 0.69
C ASN A 27 4.45 -4.13 0.62
N LEU A 28 4.79 -3.32 1.63
CA LEU A 28 4.57 -1.87 1.60
C LEU A 28 5.18 -1.19 0.38
N ASN A 29 6.28 -1.71 -0.19
CA ASN A 29 6.91 -1.15 -1.38
C ASN A 29 6.00 -1.19 -2.63
N GLN A 30 5.03 -2.10 -2.67
CA GLN A 30 4.03 -2.16 -3.75
C GLN A 30 3.14 -0.91 -3.78
N TYR A 31 3.04 -0.22 -2.66
CA TYR A 31 2.15 0.92 -2.44
C TYR A 31 2.90 2.27 -2.36
N LEU A 32 4.19 2.30 -2.73
CA LEU A 32 5.03 3.51 -2.67
C LEU A 32 4.43 4.71 -3.43
N GLY A 33 3.66 4.46 -4.48
CA GLY A 33 3.01 5.50 -5.29
C GLY A 33 1.67 6.01 -4.75
N ILE A 34 1.19 5.47 -3.63
CA ILE A 34 -0.09 5.86 -3.02
C ILE A 34 0.09 7.18 -2.29
N THR A 35 -0.87 8.08 -2.49
CA THR A 35 -0.88 9.40 -1.85
C THR A 35 -2.29 9.79 -1.43
N ASN A 36 -2.39 10.64 -0.41
CA ASN A 36 -3.64 11.28 -0.01
C ASN A 36 -4.01 12.47 -0.93
N GLU A 37 -3.10 12.92 -1.79
CA GLU A 37 -3.37 13.97 -2.76
C GLU A 37 -4.17 13.45 -3.96
N GLY A 38 -5.11 14.24 -4.46
CA GLY A 38 -5.80 13.92 -5.72
C GLY A 38 -4.82 13.87 -6.90
N ARG A 39 -5.03 12.95 -7.85
CA ARG A 39 -4.19 12.90 -9.06
C ARG A 39 -4.33 14.17 -9.87
N LYS A 40 -3.18 14.75 -10.23
CA LYS A 40 -3.11 15.91 -11.12
C LYS A 40 -3.52 15.51 -12.54
N PRO A 41 -4.09 16.43 -13.34
CA PRO A 41 -4.39 16.15 -14.75
C PRO A 41 -3.14 15.68 -15.51
N VAL A 42 -3.32 14.76 -16.46
CA VAL A 42 -2.24 14.19 -17.27
C VAL A 42 -2.68 14.07 -18.73
N MET A 43 -1.73 14.25 -19.64
CA MET A 43 -1.95 14.03 -21.07
C MET A 43 -1.65 12.58 -21.42
N TRP A 44 -2.63 11.89 -22.01
CA TRP A 44 -2.44 10.60 -22.66
C TRP A 44 -2.66 10.79 -24.16
N GLY A 45 -1.56 10.94 -24.91
CA GLY A 45 -1.62 11.37 -26.31
C GLY A 45 -2.16 12.80 -26.41
N ASP A 46 -3.26 12.99 -27.15
CA ASP A 46 -3.97 14.25 -27.33
C ASP A 46 -5.14 14.45 -26.32
N LYS A 47 -5.41 13.46 -25.46
CA LYS A 47 -6.48 13.53 -24.46
C LYS A 47 -5.94 13.97 -23.10
N GLN A 48 -6.51 15.04 -22.56
CA GLN A 48 -6.32 15.40 -21.15
C GLN A 48 -7.27 14.58 -20.26
N LEU A 49 -6.69 13.92 -19.25
CA LEU A 49 -7.41 13.18 -18.21
C LEU A 49 -7.42 14.00 -16.92
N HIS A 50 -8.53 13.93 -16.19
CA HIS A 50 -8.73 14.61 -14.91
C HIS A 50 -9.21 13.61 -13.87
N ALA A 51 -8.92 13.88 -12.60
CA ALA A 51 -9.54 13.15 -11.49
C ALA A 51 -11.06 13.35 -11.52
N ILE A 52 -11.82 12.25 -11.40
CA ILE A 52 -13.30 12.27 -11.42
C ILE A 52 -13.86 12.73 -10.06
N SER A 53 -13.13 12.47 -8.96
CA SER A 53 -13.51 12.83 -7.60
C SER A 53 -12.28 12.81 -6.67
N VAL A 54 -12.52 13.00 -5.37
CA VAL A 54 -11.57 12.76 -4.29
C VAL A 54 -11.13 11.29 -4.23
N GLY A 55 -9.93 11.03 -3.72
CA GLY A 55 -9.40 9.66 -3.53
C GLY A 55 -8.69 9.05 -4.74
N THR A 56 -8.51 9.78 -5.84
CA THR A 56 -7.79 9.25 -7.03
C THR A 56 -6.31 8.95 -6.75
N GLY A 57 -5.70 9.58 -5.76
CA GLY A 57 -4.34 9.28 -5.29
C GLY A 57 -4.21 7.95 -4.53
N SER A 58 -5.31 7.45 -3.96
CA SER A 58 -5.35 6.20 -3.22
C SER A 58 -5.81 5.00 -4.05
N ILE A 59 -5.98 5.17 -5.37
CA ILE A 59 -6.22 4.05 -6.28
C ILE A 59 -5.01 3.12 -6.23
N GLY A 60 -5.24 1.89 -5.79
CA GLY A 60 -4.21 0.88 -5.55
C GLY A 60 -4.26 0.25 -4.16
N ILE A 61 -4.89 0.91 -3.17
CA ILE A 61 -5.12 0.31 -1.84
C ILE A 61 -6.06 -0.89 -1.99
N PRO A 62 -5.71 -2.09 -1.51
CA PRO A 62 -6.59 -3.25 -1.53
C PRO A 62 -7.74 -3.06 -0.52
N GLY A 63 -8.93 -3.52 -0.88
CA GLY A 63 -10.15 -3.35 -0.06
C GLY A 63 -10.73 -4.65 0.49
N ASP A 64 -10.04 -5.77 0.31
CA ASP A 64 -10.47 -7.06 0.83
C ASP A 64 -10.04 -7.26 2.30
N TRP A 65 -10.53 -8.35 2.90
CA TRP A 65 -10.34 -8.63 4.31
C TRP A 65 -9.10 -9.48 4.60
N THR A 66 -8.24 -9.79 3.63
CA THR A 66 -7.06 -10.63 3.91
C THR A 66 -6.03 -9.87 4.75
N PRO A 67 -5.20 -10.56 5.55
CA PRO A 67 -4.19 -9.89 6.35
C PRO A 67 -3.18 -9.04 5.54
N PRO A 68 -2.72 -9.43 4.34
CA PRO A 68 -1.88 -8.55 3.51
C PRO A 68 -2.54 -7.24 3.08
N SER A 69 -3.88 -7.18 3.06
CA SER A 69 -4.66 -6.01 2.65
C SER A 69 -5.04 -5.09 3.81
N ARG A 70 -5.23 -5.64 5.02
CA ARG A 70 -5.59 -4.89 6.23
C ARG A 70 -4.37 -4.47 7.05
#